data_AF-A0A357C478-F1
#
_entry.id   AF-A0A357C478-F1
#
_cell.length_a   1.000
_cell.length_b   1.000
_cell.length_c   1.000
_cell.angle_alpha   90.00
_cell.angle_beta   90.00
_cell.angle_gamma   90.00
#
_symmetry.space_group_name_H-M   'P 1'
#
loop_
_entity.id
_entity.type
_entity.pdbx_description
1 polymer ?
#
loop_
_entity_poly.entity_id
_entity_poly.type
_entity_poly.pdbx_seq_one_letter_code
_entity_poly.pdbx_strand_id
1 'polypeptide(L)'
;MKIPRAAFVLIAILFSSSTAGAEVIFFDEISLKGEPVMLKAVTKGKVFSKGGQMVEFSVEGKSIGRSLSGGDGAAFKEFRAEKTGLYRISAVSGKDKDSGFLLSLKKGAEIAFIDIEGNMFQPMSGNPKKDSQKVIKAIAKRFPVVYLQAGILDIKALKKLLKENEFIDAPLLPWREGNVFEEADKKGLKIKFVIGGKTVIESAKEFKPKAFSFGEVEGAEEVRDWEEIGKKMRLVIK
;
A
#
# COMPACT_ATOMS: atom_id res chain seq x y z
N MET A 1 -5.53 -37.28 44.41
CA MET A 1 -5.18 -37.06 42.99
C MET A 1 -4.44 -35.74 42.84
N LYS A 2 -3.15 -35.79 42.49
CA LYS A 2 -2.34 -34.58 42.22
C LYS A 2 -2.59 -34.16 40.77
N ILE A 3 -3.31 -33.07 40.57
CA ILE A 3 -3.47 -32.47 39.24
C ILE A 3 -2.07 -31.98 38.82
N PRO A 4 -1.53 -32.42 37.67
CA PRO A 4 -0.18 -32.02 37.26
C PRO A 4 -0.15 -30.52 36.98
N ARG A 5 0.79 -29.80 37.63
CA ARG A 5 1.01 -28.35 37.47
C ARG A 5 1.20 -27.91 36.01
N ALA A 6 1.58 -28.84 35.12
CA ALA A 6 1.70 -28.60 33.68
C ALA A 6 0.37 -28.29 32.98
N ALA A 7 -0.77 -28.79 33.48
CA ALA A 7 -2.08 -28.54 32.87
C ALA A 7 -2.56 -27.09 33.08
N PHE A 8 -2.08 -26.41 34.13
CA PHE A 8 -2.44 -25.03 34.44
C PHE A 8 -1.69 -24.00 33.57
N VAL A 9 -0.47 -24.33 33.13
CA VAL A 9 0.35 -23.45 32.29
C VAL A 9 -0.16 -23.43 30.84
N LEU A 10 -0.66 -24.57 30.33
CA LEU A 10 -1.18 -24.65 28.96
C LEU A 10 -2.51 -23.88 28.79
N ILE A 11 -3.35 -23.82 29.84
CA ILE A 11 -4.58 -23.03 29.84
C ILE A 11 -4.30 -21.53 29.93
N ALA A 12 -3.27 -21.11 30.68
CA ALA A 12 -2.90 -19.68 30.79
C ALA A 12 -2.37 -19.09 29.46
N ILE A 13 -1.73 -19.90 28.62
CA ILE A 13 -1.27 -19.48 27.28
C ILE A 13 -2.46 -19.32 26.31
N LEU A 14 -3.52 -20.13 26.45
CA LEU A 14 -4.73 -20.03 25.64
C LEU A 14 -5.65 -18.83 26.02
N PHE A 15 -5.46 -18.24 27.21
CA PHE A 15 -6.15 -17.03 27.66
C PHE A 15 -5.29 -15.76 27.62
N SER A 16 -4.11 -15.82 26.99
CA SER A 16 -3.37 -14.62 26.60
C SER A 16 -4.15 -13.94 25.48
N SER A 17 -5.21 -13.24 25.88
CA SER A 17 -6.05 -12.41 25.04
C SER A 17 -5.15 -11.37 24.41
N SER A 18 -4.66 -11.65 23.20
CA SER A 18 -4.11 -10.62 22.34
C SER A 18 -5.20 -9.57 22.25
N THR A 19 -4.98 -8.42 22.86
CA THR A 19 -5.87 -7.27 22.73
C THR A 19 -5.69 -6.75 21.32
N ALA A 20 -6.21 -7.47 20.33
CA ALA A 20 -6.55 -6.90 19.04
C ALA A 20 -7.68 -5.91 19.34
N GLY A 21 -7.30 -4.66 19.59
CA GLY A 21 -8.23 -3.58 19.88
C GLY A 21 -9.23 -3.41 18.74
N ALA A 22 -10.29 -2.66 18.99
CA ALA A 22 -11.00 -2.05 17.87
C ALA A 22 -9.97 -1.29 17.03
N GLU A 23 -10.15 -1.29 15.72
CA GLU A 23 -9.11 -0.81 14.80
C GLU A 23 -9.75 -0.03 13.66
N VAL A 24 -9.13 1.07 13.26
CA VAL A 24 -9.42 1.74 12.00
C VAL A 24 -8.39 1.26 10.98
N ILE A 25 -8.83 0.90 9.78
CA ILE A 25 -7.96 0.65 8.63
C ILE A 25 -8.21 1.74 7.61
N PHE A 26 -7.15 2.41 7.18
CA PHE A 26 -7.20 3.47 6.20
C PHE A 26 -6.47 3.09 4.91
N PHE A 27 -7.15 3.24 3.79
CA PHE A 27 -6.68 2.79 2.48
C PHE A 27 -6.03 3.94 1.73
N ASP A 28 -4.89 3.64 1.11
CA ASP A 28 -4.22 4.58 0.21
C ASP A 28 -4.98 4.64 -1.12
N GLU A 29 -4.79 5.71 -1.89
CA GLU A 29 -5.60 5.96 -3.08
C GLU A 29 -4.85 6.80 -4.13
N ILE A 30 -5.30 6.71 -5.39
CA ILE A 30 -4.83 7.58 -6.49
C ILE A 30 -6.03 8.34 -7.05
N SER A 31 -5.88 9.65 -7.22
CA SER A 31 -6.92 10.50 -7.80
C SER A 31 -6.37 11.41 -8.89
N LEU A 32 -7.27 11.93 -9.72
CA LEU A 32 -6.97 13.08 -10.54
C LEU A 32 -7.17 14.38 -9.76
N LYS A 33 -6.29 15.35 -10.01
CA LYS A 33 -6.42 16.71 -9.47
C LYS A 33 -7.80 17.28 -9.83
N GLY A 34 -8.50 17.78 -8.82
CA GLY A 34 -9.82 18.40 -8.93
C GLY A 34 -10.99 17.43 -9.03
N GLU A 35 -10.72 16.14 -9.22
CA GLU A 35 -11.77 15.12 -9.25
C GLU A 35 -12.12 14.64 -7.83
N PRO A 36 -13.40 14.29 -7.59
CA PRO A 36 -13.81 13.72 -6.32
C PRO A 36 -13.21 12.33 -6.14
N VAL A 37 -12.73 12.06 -4.94
CA VAL A 37 -12.29 10.73 -4.51
C VAL A 37 -12.97 10.36 -3.19
N MET A 38 -13.42 9.11 -3.09
CA MET A 38 -14.03 8.58 -1.88
C MET A 38 -12.94 7.98 -0.99
N LEU A 39 -12.54 8.69 0.05
CA LEU A 39 -11.65 8.14 1.07
C LEU A 39 -12.41 7.08 1.87
N LYS A 40 -11.81 5.90 2.04
CA LYS A 40 -12.41 4.77 2.76
C LYS A 40 -11.67 4.50 4.07
N ALA A 41 -12.44 4.32 5.13
CA ALA A 41 -11.98 3.75 6.38
C ALA A 41 -12.82 2.51 6.72
N VAL A 42 -12.22 1.50 7.34
CA VAL A 42 -12.96 0.35 7.89
C VAL A 42 -12.71 0.25 9.37
N THR A 43 -13.78 0.26 10.17
CA THR A 43 -13.74 0.00 11.60
C THR A 43 -13.90 -1.49 11.88
N LYS A 44 -12.91 -2.08 12.54
CA LYS A 44 -12.90 -3.48 12.97
C LYS A 44 -13.09 -3.59 14.47
N GLY A 45 -13.78 -4.63 14.90
CA GLY A 45 -13.76 -5.16 16.26
C GLY A 45 -12.78 -6.33 16.36
N LYS A 46 -12.86 -7.10 17.44
CA LYS A 46 -11.92 -8.20 17.73
C LYS A 46 -11.92 -9.32 16.70
N VAL A 47 -13.08 -9.62 16.11
CA VAL A 47 -13.27 -10.77 15.18
C VAL A 47 -14.00 -10.35 13.90
N PHE A 48 -14.88 -9.35 13.97
CA PHE A 48 -15.69 -8.88 12.86
C PHE A 48 -15.56 -7.38 12.67
N SER A 49 -16.02 -6.86 11.54
CA SER A 49 -16.20 -5.42 11.38
C SER A 49 -17.14 -4.87 12.45
N LYS A 50 -16.92 -3.60 12.82
CA LYS A 50 -17.70 -2.90 13.84
C LYS A 50 -18.42 -1.75 13.16
N GLY A 51 -19.71 -1.92 12.89
CA GLY A 51 -20.55 -0.89 12.28
C GLY A 51 -21.01 0.20 13.25
N GLY A 52 -21.65 1.24 12.70
CA GLY A 52 -22.25 2.34 13.47
C GLY A 52 -21.22 3.18 14.24
N GLN A 53 -19.96 3.19 13.79
CA GLN A 53 -18.90 3.96 14.43
C GLN A 53 -18.74 5.31 13.75
N MET A 54 -18.56 6.37 14.54
CA MET A 54 -18.27 7.69 13.99
C MET A 54 -16.79 7.77 13.60
N VAL A 55 -16.52 8.02 12.32
CA VAL A 55 -15.17 8.13 11.77
C VAL A 55 -14.92 9.57 11.34
N GLU A 56 -13.88 10.19 11.89
CA GLU A 56 -13.38 11.49 11.46
C GLU A 56 -12.25 11.33 10.45
N PHE A 57 -12.38 11.99 9.29
CA PHE A 57 -11.40 11.95 8.22
C PHE A 57 -10.59 13.24 8.21
N SER A 58 -9.30 13.14 7.96
CA SER A 58 -8.41 14.30 7.87
C SER A 58 -7.44 14.19 6.69
N VAL A 59 -7.12 15.33 6.08
CA VAL A 59 -6.12 15.48 5.01
C VAL A 59 -5.13 16.55 5.45
N GLU A 60 -3.83 16.25 5.39
CA GLU A 60 -2.76 17.13 5.90
C GLU A 60 -3.00 17.62 7.34
N GLY A 61 -3.52 16.72 8.18
CA GLY A 61 -3.84 17.01 9.58
C GLY A 61 -5.08 17.89 9.79
N LYS A 62 -5.76 18.32 8.73
CA LYS A 62 -7.01 19.10 8.81
C LYS A 62 -8.22 18.19 8.64
N SER A 63 -9.17 18.29 9.55
CA SER A 63 -10.43 17.56 9.46
C SER A 63 -11.20 17.97 8.20
N ILE A 64 -11.64 16.98 7.42
CA ILE A 64 -12.55 17.16 6.27
C ILE A 64 -13.98 16.70 6.61
N GLY A 65 -14.23 16.37 7.89
CA GLY A 65 -15.53 16.01 8.42
C GLY A 65 -15.63 14.56 8.86
N ARG A 66 -16.82 14.21 9.35
CA ARG A 66 -17.13 12.89 9.92
C ARG A 66 -18.14 12.12 9.07
N SER A 67 -18.12 10.80 9.18
CA SER A 67 -19.13 9.89 8.63
C SER A 67 -19.40 8.75 9.60
N LEU A 68 -20.65 8.29 9.68
CA LEU A 68 -20.99 7.06 10.37
C LEU A 68 -20.61 5.87 9.50
N SER A 69 -20.02 4.83 10.08
CA SER A 69 -19.76 3.57 9.37
C SER A 69 -21.02 2.74 9.22
N GLY A 70 -21.15 2.05 8.09
CA GLY A 70 -22.24 1.11 7.82
C GLY A 70 -22.18 -0.13 8.70
N GLY A 71 -23.14 -1.05 8.56
CA GLY A 71 -23.16 -2.32 9.30
C GLY A 71 -21.93 -3.20 9.03
N ASP A 72 -21.32 -3.03 7.86
CA ASP A 72 -20.07 -3.66 7.43
C ASP A 72 -18.80 -3.00 8.00
N GLY A 73 -18.94 -1.92 8.79
CA GLY A 73 -17.84 -1.15 9.35
C GLY A 73 -17.18 -0.19 8.36
N ALA A 74 -17.65 -0.07 7.11
CA ALA A 74 -17.07 0.87 6.16
C ALA A 74 -17.63 2.28 6.37
N ALA A 75 -16.75 3.28 6.42
CA ALA A 75 -17.09 4.70 6.38
C ALA A 75 -16.40 5.34 5.17
N PHE A 76 -17.07 6.33 4.58
CA PHE A 76 -16.58 7.01 3.39
C PHE A 76 -16.65 8.53 3.53
N LYS A 77 -15.70 9.22 2.91
CA LYS A 77 -15.72 10.69 2.83
C LYS A 77 -15.19 11.17 1.49
N GLU A 78 -16.00 11.96 0.78
CA GLU A 78 -15.55 12.63 -0.45
C GLU A 78 -14.48 13.67 -0.12
N PHE A 79 -13.43 13.69 -0.91
CA PHE A 79 -12.39 14.72 -0.91
C PHE A 79 -12.04 15.11 -2.35
N ARG A 80 -11.58 16.34 -2.55
CA ARG A 80 -11.09 16.84 -3.86
C ARG A 80 -9.70 17.45 -3.67
N ALA A 81 -8.70 16.86 -4.32
CA ALA A 81 -7.34 17.35 -4.25
C ALA A 81 -7.15 18.57 -5.16
N GLU A 82 -6.90 19.74 -4.58
CA GLU A 82 -6.71 20.99 -5.34
C GLU A 82 -5.40 21.05 -6.12
N LYS A 83 -4.39 20.25 -5.72
CA LYS A 83 -3.05 20.25 -6.30
C LYS A 83 -2.64 18.82 -6.63
N THR A 84 -1.69 18.70 -7.55
CA THR A 84 -0.98 17.44 -7.77
C THR A 84 0.05 17.25 -6.66
N GLY A 85 0.22 16.03 -6.20
CA GLY A 85 1.17 15.69 -5.14
C GLY A 85 0.67 14.58 -4.24
N LEU A 86 1.51 14.24 -3.26
CA LEU A 86 1.19 13.28 -2.23
C LEU A 86 0.52 14.00 -1.06
N TYR A 87 -0.63 13.51 -0.64
CA TYR A 87 -1.35 13.98 0.53
C TYR A 87 -1.30 12.92 1.63
N ARG A 88 -0.98 13.33 2.86
CA ARG A 88 -1.17 12.51 4.05
C ARG A 88 -2.63 12.52 4.44
N ILE A 89 -3.21 11.34 4.48
CA ILE A 89 -4.63 11.14 4.79
C ILE A 89 -4.74 10.26 6.04
N SER A 90 -5.79 10.47 6.83
CA SER A 90 -6.00 9.68 8.06
C SER A 90 -7.45 9.59 8.47
N ALA A 91 -7.76 8.58 9.26
CA ALA A 91 -9.05 8.45 9.94
C ALA A 91 -8.87 8.15 11.43
N VAL A 92 -9.83 8.63 12.22
CA VAL A 92 -9.92 8.42 13.66
C VAL A 92 -11.32 7.95 14.02
N SER A 93 -11.42 6.91 14.85
CA SER A 93 -12.68 6.44 15.44
C SER A 93 -12.45 6.08 16.91
N GLY A 94 -13.04 6.85 17.83
CA GLY A 94 -12.77 6.67 19.26
C GLY A 94 -11.30 6.92 19.59
N LYS A 95 -10.59 5.88 20.06
CA LYS A 95 -9.15 5.94 20.37
C LYS A 95 -8.27 5.44 19.22
N ASP A 96 -8.88 4.88 18.19
CA ASP A 96 -8.18 4.19 17.12
C ASP A 96 -7.93 5.14 15.96
N LYS A 97 -6.73 5.06 15.39
CA LYS A 97 -6.28 5.93 14.29
C LYS A 97 -5.48 5.11 13.30
N ASP A 98 -5.66 5.42 12.02
CA ASP A 98 -4.80 4.93 10.96
C ASP A 98 -4.56 6.02 9.90
N SER A 99 -3.50 5.85 9.12
CA SER A 99 -3.07 6.82 8.12
C SER A 99 -2.61 6.15 6.83
N GLY A 100 -2.62 6.94 5.77
CA GLY A 100 -2.25 6.52 4.44
C GLY A 100 -1.85 7.70 3.58
N PHE A 101 -1.80 7.43 2.28
CA PHE A 101 -1.46 8.42 1.27
C PHE A 101 -2.49 8.48 0.14
N LEU A 102 -2.83 9.70 -0.27
CA LEU A 102 -3.55 9.98 -1.51
C LEU A 102 -2.57 10.61 -2.49
N LEU A 103 -2.33 9.96 -3.63
CA LEU A 103 -1.55 10.53 -4.71
C LEU A 103 -2.48 11.19 -5.74
N SER A 104 -2.44 12.52 -5.79
CA SER A 104 -3.19 13.33 -6.74
C SER A 104 -2.33 13.66 -7.95
N LEU A 105 -2.81 13.30 -9.15
CA LEU A 105 -2.06 13.45 -10.40
C LEU A 105 -2.88 14.21 -11.44
N LYS A 106 -2.21 14.70 -12.49
CA LYS A 106 -2.89 15.20 -13.69
C LYS A 106 -3.12 14.06 -14.67
N LYS A 107 -4.16 14.17 -15.49
CA LYS A 107 -4.37 13.26 -16.63
C LYS A 107 -3.12 13.22 -17.52
N GLY A 108 -2.75 12.03 -17.98
CA GLY A 108 -1.55 11.78 -18.76
C GLY A 108 -0.24 11.73 -17.97
N ALA A 109 -0.27 11.84 -16.63
CA ALA A 109 0.92 11.62 -15.80
C ALA A 109 1.45 10.19 -15.98
N GLU A 110 2.77 10.06 -16.08
CA GLU A 110 3.48 8.79 -16.19
C GLU A 110 3.81 8.24 -14.80
N ILE A 111 3.33 7.04 -14.46
CA ILE A 111 3.43 6.44 -13.11
C ILE A 111 4.31 5.18 -13.15
N ALA A 112 5.06 4.95 -12.07
CA ALA A 112 5.78 3.70 -11.83
C ALA A 112 5.06 2.87 -10.74
N PHE A 113 4.72 1.64 -11.06
CA PHE A 113 4.20 0.66 -10.10
C PHE A 113 5.30 -0.31 -9.68
N ILE A 114 5.39 -0.58 -8.38
CA ILE A 114 6.44 -1.42 -7.80
C ILE A 114 5.80 -2.41 -6.84
N ASP A 115 5.81 -3.68 -7.23
CA ASP A 115 5.44 -4.79 -6.36
C ASP A 115 6.45 -4.95 -5.23
N ILE A 116 5.95 -4.89 -4.00
CA ILE A 116 6.79 -4.98 -2.79
C ILE A 116 7.20 -6.43 -2.52
N GLU A 117 6.26 -7.36 -2.64
CA GLU A 117 6.40 -8.70 -2.09
C GLU A 117 7.30 -9.55 -2.99
N GLY A 118 8.30 -10.21 -2.39
CA GLY A 118 9.31 -10.99 -3.13
C GLY A 118 10.41 -10.17 -3.82
N ASN A 119 10.21 -8.86 -4.02
CA ASN A 119 11.10 -8.02 -4.83
C ASN A 119 11.89 -6.98 -4.01
N MET A 120 11.30 -6.40 -2.98
CA MET A 120 11.94 -5.34 -2.18
C MET A 120 12.65 -5.85 -0.93
N PHE A 121 12.21 -6.97 -0.37
CA PHE A 121 12.73 -7.50 0.90
C PHE A 121 13.37 -8.87 0.72
N GLN A 122 14.36 -9.16 1.54
CA GLN A 122 14.94 -10.49 1.69
C GLN A 122 13.92 -11.41 2.38
N PRO A 123 13.76 -12.67 1.91
CA PRO A 123 12.91 -13.64 2.57
C PRO A 123 13.32 -13.81 4.05
N MET A 124 12.32 -13.94 4.94
CA MET A 124 12.48 -14.20 6.38
C MET A 124 13.10 -13.10 7.25
N SER A 125 14.02 -12.26 6.74
CA SER A 125 14.66 -11.22 7.55
C SER A 125 13.89 -9.90 7.58
N GLY A 126 13.04 -9.64 6.58
CA GLY A 126 12.37 -8.34 6.43
C GLY A 126 13.34 -7.20 6.07
N ASN A 127 14.63 -7.50 5.87
CA ASN A 127 15.62 -6.51 5.47
C ASN A 127 15.44 -6.16 3.98
N PRO A 128 15.69 -4.91 3.58
CA PRO A 128 15.65 -4.51 2.19
C PRO A 128 16.67 -5.29 1.37
N LYS A 129 16.32 -5.63 0.13
CA LYS A 129 17.31 -6.09 -0.86
C LYS A 129 18.30 -4.94 -1.11
N LYS A 130 19.55 -5.30 -1.39
CA LYS A 130 20.63 -4.35 -1.65
C LYS A 130 20.19 -3.31 -2.70
N ASP A 131 20.46 -2.05 -2.42
CA ASP A 131 20.18 -0.87 -3.26
C ASP A 131 18.72 -0.58 -3.62
N SER A 132 17.75 -1.41 -3.19
CA SER A 132 16.32 -1.22 -3.45
C SER A 132 15.82 0.17 -3.05
N GLN A 133 16.08 0.60 -1.82
CA GLN A 133 15.68 1.90 -1.30
C GLN A 133 16.27 3.06 -2.13
N LYS A 134 17.55 2.99 -2.49
CA LYS A 134 18.24 4.03 -3.27
C LYS A 134 17.68 4.13 -4.68
N VAL A 135 17.44 3.00 -5.32
CA VAL A 135 16.93 2.93 -6.70
C VAL A 135 15.49 3.44 -6.73
N ILE A 136 14.63 3.01 -5.81
CA ILE A 136 13.25 3.48 -5.72
C ILE A 136 13.21 4.99 -5.44
N LYS A 137 14.07 5.50 -4.56
CA LYS A 137 14.23 6.94 -4.34
C LYS A 137 14.67 7.68 -5.61
N ALA A 138 15.50 7.07 -6.44
CA ALA A 138 15.90 7.65 -7.72
C ALA A 138 14.77 7.61 -8.77
N ILE A 139 13.96 6.55 -8.79
CA ILE A 139 12.74 6.48 -9.62
C ILE A 139 11.76 7.59 -9.22
N ALA A 140 11.52 7.77 -7.92
CA ALA A 140 10.59 8.74 -7.37
C ALA A 140 10.92 10.21 -7.69
N LYS A 141 12.19 10.51 -7.99
CA LYS A 141 12.60 11.85 -8.46
C LYS A 141 12.11 12.16 -9.87
N ARG A 142 11.75 11.15 -10.66
CA ARG A 142 11.36 11.28 -12.07
C ARG A 142 9.91 10.92 -12.32
N PHE A 143 9.39 9.96 -11.58
CA PHE A 143 8.04 9.42 -11.75
C PHE A 143 7.36 9.30 -10.38
N PRO A 144 6.08 9.66 -10.25
CA PRO A 144 5.27 9.24 -9.12
C PRO A 144 5.33 7.71 -8.97
N VAL A 145 5.60 7.27 -7.75
CA VAL A 145 5.70 5.84 -7.39
C VAL A 145 4.43 5.42 -6.67
N VAL A 146 3.97 4.22 -7.00
CA VAL A 146 2.89 3.52 -6.30
C VAL A 146 3.39 2.12 -5.97
N TYR A 147 3.29 1.74 -4.72
CA TYR A 147 3.58 0.38 -4.29
C TYR A 147 2.38 -0.54 -4.48
N LEU A 148 2.66 -1.80 -4.81
CA LEU A 148 1.65 -2.84 -4.95
C LEU A 148 1.84 -3.93 -3.90
N GLN A 149 0.74 -4.30 -3.24
CA GLN A 149 0.60 -5.52 -2.46
C GLN A 149 0.04 -6.61 -3.38
N ALA A 150 0.91 -7.47 -3.90
CA ALA A 150 0.53 -8.59 -4.76
C ALA A 150 0.61 -9.97 -4.07
N GLY A 151 1.13 -10.03 -2.84
CA GLY A 151 1.27 -11.27 -2.08
C GLY A 151 0.30 -11.37 -0.91
N ILE A 152 0.72 -12.11 0.12
CA ILE A 152 -0.13 -12.54 1.23
C ILE A 152 0.07 -11.69 2.50
N LEU A 153 1.08 -10.81 2.52
CA LEU A 153 1.34 -10.00 3.70
C LEU A 153 0.24 -8.97 3.91
N ASP A 154 -0.15 -8.76 5.16
CA ASP A 154 -1.15 -7.76 5.52
C ASP A 154 -0.65 -6.34 5.20
N ILE A 155 -1.55 -5.49 4.70
CA ILE A 155 -1.22 -4.12 4.27
C ILE A 155 -0.62 -3.27 5.39
N LYS A 156 -1.01 -3.49 6.66
CA LYS A 156 -0.42 -2.76 7.79
C LYS A 156 0.99 -3.24 8.09
N ALA A 157 1.23 -4.54 7.99
CA ALA A 157 2.58 -5.09 8.11
C ALA A 157 3.50 -4.52 7.02
N LEU A 158 3.02 -4.43 5.78
CA LEU A 158 3.77 -3.83 4.67
C LEU A 158 4.02 -2.33 4.88
N LYS A 159 3.00 -1.55 5.26
CA LYS A 159 3.17 -0.12 5.59
C LYS A 159 4.20 0.09 6.69
N LYS A 160 4.15 -0.74 7.74
CA LYS A 160 5.12 -0.71 8.84
C LYS A 160 6.52 -1.04 8.33
N LEU A 161 6.66 -2.09 7.53
CA LEU A 161 7.95 -2.54 6.99
C LEU A 161 8.58 -1.49 6.06
N LEU A 162 7.79 -0.85 5.19
CA LEU A 162 8.26 0.25 4.35
C LEU A 162 8.78 1.41 5.20
N LYS A 163 8.06 1.77 6.26
CA LYS A 163 8.41 2.87 7.16
C LYS A 163 9.67 2.57 7.98
N GLU A 164 9.76 1.39 8.57
CA GLU A 164 10.91 0.96 9.39
C GLU A 164 12.21 0.89 8.58
N ASN A 165 12.09 0.63 7.28
CA ASN A 165 13.21 0.58 6.35
C ASN A 165 13.40 1.87 5.54
N GLU A 166 12.76 2.97 5.97
CA GLU A 166 12.94 4.31 5.40
C GLU A 166 12.72 4.40 3.88
N PHE A 167 11.82 3.57 3.33
CA PHE A 167 11.37 3.75 1.96
C PHE A 167 10.63 5.09 1.83
N ILE A 168 10.56 5.60 0.60
CA ILE A 168 9.86 6.85 0.34
C ILE A 168 8.37 6.72 0.67
N ASP A 169 7.77 7.81 1.14
CA ASP A 169 6.32 7.90 1.28
C ASP A 169 5.66 7.79 -0.10
N ALA A 170 4.80 6.79 -0.28
CA ALA A 170 4.01 6.55 -1.49
C ALA A 170 2.77 5.70 -1.17
N PRO A 171 1.71 5.78 -1.99
CA PRO A 171 0.54 4.91 -1.82
C PRO A 171 0.92 3.43 -1.95
N LEU A 172 0.39 2.60 -1.06
CA LEU A 172 0.39 1.14 -1.16
C LEU A 172 -1.02 0.65 -1.50
N LEU A 173 -1.20 0.18 -2.73
CA LEU A 173 -2.46 -0.33 -3.23
C LEU A 173 -2.47 -1.85 -3.30
N PRO A 174 -3.61 -2.51 -3.02
CA PRO A 174 -3.77 -3.93 -3.31
C PRO A 174 -3.81 -4.12 -4.84
N TRP A 175 -3.02 -5.05 -5.37
CA TRP A 175 -2.96 -5.30 -6.82
C TRP A 175 -4.29 -5.75 -7.41
N ARG A 176 -5.03 -6.61 -6.67
CA ARG A 176 -6.36 -7.15 -7.04
C ARG A 176 -6.44 -7.61 -8.49
N GLU A 177 -5.57 -8.55 -8.87
CA GLU A 177 -5.58 -9.16 -10.21
C GLU A 177 -5.41 -8.16 -11.37
N GLY A 178 -4.82 -7.00 -11.12
CA GLY A 178 -4.56 -5.98 -12.15
C GLY A 178 -5.58 -4.86 -12.23
N ASN A 179 -6.66 -4.90 -11.44
CA ASN A 179 -7.69 -3.85 -11.40
C ASN A 179 -7.08 -2.44 -11.20
N VAL A 180 -5.98 -2.34 -10.44
CA VAL A 180 -5.26 -1.09 -10.24
C VAL A 180 -4.74 -0.46 -11.54
N PHE A 181 -4.36 -1.27 -12.52
CA PHE A 181 -3.86 -0.81 -13.81
C PHE A 181 -5.01 -0.32 -14.69
N GLU A 182 -6.12 -1.07 -14.74
CA GLU A 182 -7.34 -0.61 -15.43
C GLU A 182 -7.88 0.70 -14.84
N GLU A 183 -7.91 0.82 -13.51
CA GLU A 183 -8.36 2.04 -12.85
C GLU A 183 -7.46 3.23 -13.18
N ALA A 184 -6.14 3.02 -13.24
CA ALA A 184 -5.20 4.05 -13.64
C ALA A 184 -5.43 4.48 -15.10
N ASP A 185 -5.62 3.53 -16.01
CA ASP A 185 -5.89 3.81 -17.43
C ASP A 185 -7.24 4.49 -17.65
N LYS A 186 -8.30 4.06 -16.94
CA LYS A 186 -9.63 4.72 -16.93
C LYS A 186 -9.53 6.18 -16.44
N LYS A 187 -8.66 6.45 -15.46
CA LYS A 187 -8.30 7.82 -15.02
C LYS A 187 -7.40 8.55 -16.03
N GLY A 188 -7.04 7.93 -17.16
CA GLY A 188 -6.17 8.50 -18.19
C GLY A 188 -4.73 8.70 -17.76
N LEU A 189 -4.25 7.94 -16.77
CA LEU A 189 -2.86 7.91 -16.32
C LEU A 189 -2.07 6.95 -17.21
N LYS A 190 -0.79 7.22 -17.42
CA LYS A 190 0.08 6.39 -18.25
C LYS A 190 0.93 5.48 -17.37
N ILE A 191 0.77 4.18 -17.52
CA ILE A 191 1.57 3.18 -16.81
C ILE A 191 2.94 3.11 -17.49
N LYS A 192 3.93 3.79 -16.92
CA LYS A 192 5.25 3.94 -17.55
C LYS A 192 6.17 2.78 -17.22
N PHE A 193 6.20 2.40 -15.94
CA PHE A 193 7.03 1.31 -15.45
C PHE A 193 6.24 0.38 -14.55
N VAL A 194 6.59 -0.90 -14.62
CA VAL A 194 6.16 -1.93 -13.68
C VAL A 194 7.38 -2.73 -13.27
N ILE A 195 7.62 -2.84 -11.97
CA ILE A 195 8.64 -3.74 -11.40
C ILE A 195 7.89 -4.74 -10.55
N GLY A 196 7.94 -6.02 -10.89
CA GLY A 196 7.22 -7.03 -10.11
C GLY A 196 7.38 -8.46 -10.57
N GLY A 197 6.64 -9.36 -9.93
CA GLY A 197 6.57 -10.77 -10.33
C GLY A 197 5.77 -11.01 -11.61
N LYS A 198 5.79 -12.26 -12.08
CA LYS A 198 5.12 -12.72 -13.31
C LYS A 198 3.67 -12.25 -13.42
N THR A 199 2.85 -12.49 -12.39
CA THR A 199 1.42 -12.16 -12.40
C THR A 199 1.15 -10.66 -12.52
N VAL A 200 1.95 -9.84 -11.83
CA VAL A 200 1.85 -8.37 -11.89
C VAL A 200 2.20 -7.89 -13.30
N ILE A 201 3.30 -8.38 -13.87
CA ILE A 201 3.75 -8.01 -15.22
C ILE A 201 2.74 -8.42 -16.29
N GLU A 202 2.24 -9.66 -16.22
CA GLU A 202 1.24 -10.17 -17.17
C GLU A 202 -0.03 -9.33 -17.16
N SER A 203 -0.54 -8.99 -15.96
CA SER A 203 -1.73 -8.13 -15.82
C SER A 203 -1.51 -6.69 -16.30
N ALA A 204 -0.25 -6.23 -16.41
CA ALA A 204 0.06 -4.90 -16.93
C ALA A 204 0.37 -4.88 -18.43
N LYS A 205 0.49 -6.04 -19.09
CA LYS A 205 1.01 -6.18 -20.47
C LYS A 205 0.21 -5.39 -21.49
N GLU A 206 -1.11 -5.35 -21.36
CA GLU A 206 -2.00 -4.63 -22.28
C GLU A 206 -1.75 -3.12 -22.33
N PHE A 207 -1.28 -2.55 -21.23
CA PHE A 207 -0.94 -1.12 -21.10
C PHE A 207 0.46 -0.78 -21.61
N LYS A 208 1.22 -1.79 -22.08
CA LYS A 208 2.56 -1.66 -22.68
C LYS A 208 3.57 -0.86 -21.82
N PRO A 209 3.68 -1.11 -20.50
CA PRO A 209 4.70 -0.45 -19.69
C PRO A 209 6.08 -0.96 -20.04
N LYS A 210 7.12 -0.20 -19.65
CA LYS A 210 8.46 -0.79 -19.55
C LYS A 210 8.53 -1.62 -18.26
N ALA A 211 8.57 -2.94 -18.40
CA ALA A 211 8.55 -3.86 -17.27
C ALA A 211 9.94 -4.42 -16.92
N PHE A 212 10.20 -4.61 -15.62
CA PHE A 212 11.40 -5.28 -15.10
C PHE A 212 11.02 -6.40 -14.13
N SER A 213 11.74 -7.53 -14.21
CA SER A 213 11.52 -8.71 -13.36
C SER A 213 12.84 -9.27 -12.83
N PHE A 214 12.85 -9.77 -11.60
CA PHE A 214 14.01 -10.47 -11.02
C PHE A 214 14.13 -11.94 -11.46
N GLY A 215 13.25 -12.38 -12.36
CA GLY A 215 13.32 -13.68 -13.02
C GLY A 215 12.73 -13.62 -14.42
N GLU A 216 12.87 -14.70 -15.18
CA GLU A 216 12.40 -14.77 -16.56
C GLU A 216 10.87 -14.61 -16.67
N VAL A 217 10.42 -13.55 -17.32
CA VAL A 217 9.01 -13.24 -17.57
C VAL A 217 8.88 -12.65 -18.97
N GLU A 218 7.97 -13.22 -19.78
CA GLU A 218 7.72 -12.73 -21.14
C GLU A 218 7.22 -11.28 -21.12
N GLY A 219 7.85 -10.41 -21.92
CA GLY A 219 7.47 -9.00 -22.01
C GLY A 219 8.07 -8.10 -20.93
N ALA A 220 8.95 -8.63 -20.07
CA ALA A 220 9.76 -7.84 -19.15
C ALA A 220 11.26 -7.99 -19.43
N GLU A 221 12.02 -6.95 -19.11
CA GLU A 221 13.47 -7.07 -19.04
C GLU A 221 13.85 -7.78 -17.73
N GLU A 222 14.47 -8.95 -17.85
CA GLU A 222 15.08 -9.63 -16.71
C GLU A 222 16.24 -8.79 -16.15
N VAL A 223 16.32 -8.74 -14.81
CA VAL A 223 17.37 -8.06 -14.05
C VAL A 223 17.82 -8.94 -12.89
N ARG A 224 19.10 -8.85 -12.53
CA ARG A 224 19.67 -9.63 -11.42
C ARG A 224 19.46 -8.95 -10.06
N ASP A 225 19.51 -7.62 -10.06
CA ASP A 225 19.43 -6.81 -8.84
C ASP A 225 18.85 -5.41 -9.13
N TRP A 226 18.62 -4.64 -8.07
CA TRP A 226 18.11 -3.28 -8.16
C TRP A 226 19.10 -2.31 -8.83
N GLU A 227 20.41 -2.58 -8.74
CA GLU A 227 21.43 -1.75 -9.38
C GLU A 227 21.30 -1.82 -10.91
N GLU A 228 21.01 -3.01 -11.46
CA GLU A 228 20.76 -3.21 -12.88
C GLU A 228 19.52 -2.45 -13.37
N ILE A 229 18.43 -2.43 -12.58
CA ILE A 229 17.26 -1.57 -12.85
C ILE A 229 17.70 -0.12 -12.96
N GLY A 230 18.50 0.36 -12.00
CA GLY A 230 19.05 1.71 -11.99
C GLY A 230 19.83 2.04 -13.26
N LYS A 231 20.68 1.13 -13.73
CA LYS A 231 21.47 1.27 -14.97
C LYS A 231 20.57 1.29 -16.21
N LYS A 232 19.65 0.33 -16.34
CA LYS A 232 18.73 0.23 -17.49
C LYS A 232 17.75 1.40 -17.59
N MET A 233 17.40 2.00 -16.46
CA MET A 233 16.58 3.22 -16.38
C MET A 233 17.40 4.52 -16.47
N ARG A 234 18.74 4.43 -16.53
CA ARG A 234 19.69 5.56 -16.53
C ARG A 234 19.41 6.52 -15.37
N LEU A 235 19.23 5.97 -14.18
CA LEU A 235 18.97 6.75 -12.96
C LEU A 235 20.27 7.31 -12.39
N VAL A 236 20.20 8.55 -11.90
CA VAL A 236 21.29 9.14 -11.11
C VAL A 236 21.08 8.72 -9.66
N ILE A 237 21.80 7.67 -9.25
CA ILE A 237 21.82 7.18 -7.87
C ILE A 237 22.92 7.94 -7.14
N LYS A 238 22.54 8.71 -6.11
CA LYS A 238 23.45 9.37 -5.19
C LYS A 238 23.29 8.75 -3.82
#